data_AF-A0A1I5QP26-F1
#
_entry.id   AF-A0A1I5QP26-F1
#
_cell.length_a   1.000
_cell.length_b   1.000
_cell.length_c   1.000
_cell.angle_alpha   90.00
_cell.angle_beta   90.00
_cell.angle_gamma   90.00
#
_symmetry.space_group_name_H-M   'P 1'
#
loop_
_entity.id
_entity.type
_entity.pdbx_description
1 polymer ?
#
loop_
_entity_poly.entity_id
_entity_poly.type
_entity_poly.pdbx_seq_one_letter_code
_entity_poly.pdbx_strand_id
1 'polypeptide(L)'
;MTTITITKTSSDKYKSIECKGHAGFADYGNDIVCAAVSVLTINLINSIDNFTEDEISVVQDEDKGLIRLSFKDEPSNDSDLLLRSFELGVDSIFQQYGKKFLNIKFRRE
;
A
#
# COMPACT_ATOMS: atom_id res chain seq x y z
N MET A 1 -2.78 -2.50 14.47
CA MET A 1 -3.77 -2.30 13.39
C MET A 1 -3.08 -1.60 12.25
N THR A 2 -3.05 -2.25 11.08
CA THR A 2 -2.43 -1.71 9.87
C THR A 2 -3.43 -0.84 9.13
N THR A 3 -2.97 0.28 8.59
CA THR A 3 -3.78 1.16 7.75
C THR A 3 -3.13 1.32 6.39
N ILE A 4 -3.86 0.98 5.32
CA ILE A 4 -3.52 1.35 3.96
C ILE A 4 -4.28 2.62 3.59
N THR A 5 -3.56 3.65 3.16
CA THR A 5 -4.15 4.87 2.61
C THR A 5 -3.81 4.95 1.13
N ILE A 6 -4.84 4.94 0.28
CA ILE A 6 -4.74 5.14 -1.16
C ILE A 6 -5.15 6.58 -1.45
N THR A 7 -4.24 7.36 -2.03
CA THR A 7 -4.52 8.73 -2.45
C THR A 7 -4.60 8.78 -3.97
N LYS A 8 -5.73 9.28 -4.47
CA LYS A 8 -5.96 9.53 -5.89
C LYS A 8 -6.19 11.03 -6.13
N THR A 9 -5.84 11.51 -7.30
CA THR A 9 -6.19 12.85 -7.76
C THR A 9 -7.70 12.99 -7.92
N SER A 10 -8.17 14.23 -8.09
CA SER A 10 -9.53 14.56 -8.53
C SER A 10 -9.93 13.92 -9.86
N SER A 11 -8.97 13.59 -10.74
CA SER A 11 -9.17 12.86 -12.00
C SER A 11 -9.12 11.33 -11.87
N ASP A 12 -9.16 10.81 -10.64
CA ASP A 12 -9.13 9.38 -10.32
C ASP A 12 -7.83 8.63 -10.66
N LYS A 13 -6.72 9.36 -10.73
CA LYS A 13 -5.39 8.80 -10.96
C LYS A 13 -4.67 8.57 -9.65
N TYR A 14 -3.94 7.46 -9.53
CA TYR A 14 -3.17 7.18 -8.32
C TYR A 14 -2.06 8.21 -8.12
N LYS A 15 -1.84 8.61 -6.87
CA LYS A 15 -0.77 9.53 -6.50
C LYS A 15 0.18 8.96 -5.45
N SER A 16 -0.35 8.30 -4.43
CA SER A 16 0.49 7.65 -3.41
C SER A 16 -0.24 6.53 -2.68
N ILE A 17 0.52 5.54 -2.25
CA ILE A 17 0.10 4.48 -1.32
C ILE A 17 0.90 4.61 -0.03
N GLU A 18 0.22 4.57 1.12
CA GLU A 18 0.84 4.60 2.44
C GLU A 18 0.39 3.39 3.26
N CYS A 19 1.34 2.60 3.75
CA CYS A 19 1.15 1.54 4.72
C CYS A 19 1.70 2.00 6.08
N LYS A 20 0.82 2.11 7.08
CA LYS A 20 1.19 2.55 8.44
C LYS A 20 0.74 1.55 9.50
N GLY A 21 1.58 1.35 10.51
CA GLY A 21 1.31 0.47 11.65
C GLY A 21 1.58 -1.01 11.36
N HIS A 22 2.48 -1.30 10.41
CA HIS A 22 2.92 -2.66 10.08
C HIS A 22 4.14 -3.13 10.89
N ALA A 23 4.70 -2.27 11.74
CA ALA A 23 5.83 -2.59 12.63
C ALA A 23 5.38 -2.66 14.10
N GLY A 24 6.08 -3.52 14.87
CA GLY A 24 5.78 -3.85 16.26
C GLY A 24 5.19 -5.26 16.42
N PHE A 25 5.56 -5.95 17.50
CA PHE A 25 4.95 -7.23 17.88
C PHE A 25 3.50 -6.97 18.28
N ALA A 26 2.55 -7.61 17.61
CA ALA A 26 1.14 -7.52 17.95
C ALA A 26 0.62 -8.87 18.46
N ASP A 27 -0.53 -8.86 19.13
CA ASP A 27 -1.16 -10.09 19.62
C ASP A 27 -1.38 -11.11 18.50
N TYR A 28 -1.33 -12.39 18.84
CA TYR A 28 -1.48 -13.53 17.92
C TYR A 28 -2.57 -13.30 16.86
N GLY A 29 -2.19 -13.38 15.58
CA GLY A 29 -3.07 -13.16 14.42
C GLY A 29 -2.97 -11.77 13.78
N ASN A 30 -2.62 -10.72 14.54
CA ASN A 30 -2.29 -9.41 13.93
C ASN A 30 -1.02 -9.51 13.08
N ASP A 31 -0.01 -10.24 13.57
CA ASP A 31 1.29 -10.37 12.89
C ASP A 31 1.16 -10.96 11.49
N ILE A 32 0.21 -11.88 11.27
CA ILE A 32 -0.03 -12.52 9.96
C ILE A 32 -0.58 -11.49 8.96
N VAL A 33 -1.54 -10.66 9.38
CA VAL A 33 -2.12 -9.62 8.52
C VAL A 33 -1.09 -8.53 8.23
N CYS A 34 -0.31 -8.12 9.23
CA CYS A 34 0.79 -7.17 9.04
C CYS A 34 1.81 -7.68 8.03
N ALA A 35 2.22 -8.96 8.14
CA ALA A 35 3.16 -9.57 7.20
C ALA A 35 2.59 -9.63 5.78
N ALA A 36 1.33 -10.06 5.62
CA ALA A 36 0.67 -10.12 4.32
C ALA A 36 0.60 -8.74 3.63
N VAL A 37 0.19 -7.71 4.38
CA VAL A 37 0.13 -6.34 3.86
C VAL A 37 1.53 -5.80 3.54
N SER A 38 2.53 -6.08 4.37
CA SER A 38 3.91 -5.66 4.13
C SER A 38 4.47 -6.26 2.85
N VAL A 39 4.25 -7.56 2.62
CA VAL A 39 4.66 -8.24 1.38
C VAL A 39 4.01 -7.60 0.17
N LEU A 40 2.70 -7.31 0.21
CA LEU A 40 2.01 -6.64 -0.90
C LEU A 40 2.57 -5.24 -1.16
N THR A 41 2.82 -4.45 -0.12
CA THR A 41 3.35 -3.08 -0.27
C THR A 41 4.77 -3.09 -0.83
N ILE A 42 5.65 -3.93 -0.28
CA ILE A 42 7.05 -4.04 -0.74
C ILE A 42 7.09 -4.60 -2.17
N ASN A 43 6.25 -5.60 -2.49
CA ASN A 43 6.21 -6.15 -3.83
C ASN A 43 5.66 -5.14 -4.86
N LEU A 44 4.69 -4.30 -4.50
CA LEU A 44 4.24 -3.21 -5.37
C LEU A 44 5.39 -2.24 -5.70
N ILE A 45 6.15 -1.81 -4.69
CA ILE A 45 7.31 -0.93 -4.87
C ILE A 45 8.32 -1.58 -5.82
N ASN A 46 8.72 -2.82 -5.52
CA ASN A 46 9.69 -3.54 -6.34
C ASN A 46 9.20 -3.76 -7.77
N SER A 47 7.90 -4.03 -7.95
CA SER A 47 7.32 -4.28 -9.27
C SER A 47 7.27 -3.00 -10.12
N ILE A 48 6.97 -1.85 -9.52
CA ILE A 48 7.05 -0.56 -10.22
C ILE A 48 8.52 -0.30 -10.61
N ASP A 49 9.45 -0.37 -9.66
CA ASP A 49 10.88 -0.10 -9.91
C ASP A 49 11.52 -1.01 -10.97
N ASN A 50 11.09 -2.27 -11.09
CA ASN A 50 11.72 -3.25 -11.98
C ASN A 50 10.96 -3.51 -13.29
N PHE A 51 9.66 -3.23 -13.33
CA PHE A 51 8.81 -3.61 -14.47
C PHE A 51 8.14 -2.41 -15.16
N THR A 52 8.38 -1.18 -14.70
CA THR A 52 7.87 0.02 -15.36
C THR A 52 8.97 1.09 -15.47
N GLU A 53 8.71 2.15 -16.24
CA GLU A 53 9.57 3.33 -16.34
C GLU A 53 9.12 4.46 -15.40
N ASP A 54 8.14 4.20 -14.51
CA ASP A 54 7.56 5.23 -13.66
C ASP A 54 8.50 5.61 -12.50
N GLU A 55 8.74 6.90 -12.33
CA GLU A 55 9.52 7.39 -11.20
C GLU A 55 8.69 7.54 -9.93
N ILE A 56 9.05 6.75 -8.91
CA ILE A 56 8.47 6.83 -7.57
C ILE A 56 9.48 7.36 -6.54
N SER A 57 8.95 7.93 -5.47
CA SER A 57 9.68 8.23 -4.25
C SER A 57 9.17 7.33 -3.13
N VAL A 58 10.10 6.75 -2.36
CA VAL A 58 9.78 5.84 -1.26
C VAL A 58 10.30 6.43 0.05
N VAL A 59 9.41 6.51 1.05
CA VAL A 59 9.74 6.89 2.43
C VAL A 59 9.46 5.69 3.32
N GLN A 60 10.46 5.26 4.07
CA GLN A 60 10.36 4.19 5.05
C GLN A 60 10.85 4.66 6.42
N ASP A 61 10.09 4.34 7.46
CA ASP A 61 10.42 4.61 8.85
C ASP A 61 9.97 3.39 9.67
N GLU A 62 10.94 2.53 10.01
CA GLU A 62 10.70 1.25 10.71
C GLU A 62 10.16 1.48 12.13
N ASP A 63 10.70 2.47 12.85
CA ASP A 63 10.26 2.82 14.21
C ASP A 63 8.78 3.25 14.23
N LYS A 64 8.30 3.88 13.16
CA LYS A 64 6.90 4.28 12.99
C LYS A 64 6.05 3.25 12.23
N GLY A 65 6.66 2.15 11.76
CA GLY A 65 6.01 1.17 10.89
C GLY A 65 5.35 1.81 9.69
N LEU A 66 6.09 2.68 8.98
CA LEU A 66 5.61 3.46 7.85
C LEU A 66 6.38 3.08 6.58
N ILE A 67 5.64 2.76 5.52
CA ILE A 67 6.14 2.70 4.15
C ILE A 67 5.19 3.55 3.30
N ARG A 68 5.72 4.49 2.54
CA ARG A 68 4.94 5.30 1.61
C ARG A 68 5.64 5.38 0.27
N LEU A 69 4.92 5.06 -0.79
CA LEU A 69 5.34 5.32 -2.17
C LEU A 69 4.51 6.48 -2.73
N SER A 70 5.15 7.38 -3.48
CA SER A 70 4.47 8.50 -4.15
C SER A 70 5.05 8.68 -5.55
N PHE A 71 4.17 8.78 -6.55
CA PHE A 71 4.57 9.00 -7.93
C PHE A 71 4.98 10.47 -8.15
N LYS A 72 6.09 10.68 -8.84
CA LYS A 72 6.51 12.02 -9.26
C LYS A 72 5.51 12.59 -10.28
N ASP A 73 5.22 11.80 -11.31
CA ASP A 73 4.25 12.11 -12.37
C ASP A 73 2.97 11.26 -12.26
N GLU A 74 2.11 11.32 -13.27
CA GLU A 74 0.95 10.41 -13.35
C GLU A 74 1.45 8.98 -13.68
N PRO A 75 1.00 7.93 -12.97
CA PRO A 75 1.39 6.56 -13.25
C PRO A 75 1.03 6.14 -14.68
N SER A 76 1.94 5.39 -15.32
CA SER A 76 1.66 4.69 -16.57
C SER A 76 0.55 3.63 -16.42
N ASN A 77 0.08 3.10 -17.55
CA ASN A 77 -0.89 2.00 -17.57
C ASN A 77 -0.37 0.72 -16.89
N ASP A 78 0.94 0.46 -16.97
CA ASP A 78 1.55 -0.72 -16.35
C ASP A 78 1.59 -0.57 -14.83
N SER A 79 1.99 0.61 -14.33
CA SER A 79 1.90 0.90 -12.89
C SER A 79 0.46 0.91 -12.39
N ASP A 80 -0.48 1.44 -13.16
CA ASP A 80 -1.91 1.42 -12.82
C ASP A 80 -2.44 -0.02 -12.67
N LEU A 81 -2.01 -0.95 -13.53
CA LEU A 81 -2.34 -2.36 -13.38
C LEU A 81 -1.77 -2.95 -12.09
N LEU A 82 -0.51 -2.67 -11.77
CA LEU A 82 0.13 -3.12 -10.52
C LEU A 82 -0.57 -2.54 -9.29
N LEU A 83 -0.97 -1.26 -9.34
CA LEU A 83 -1.72 -0.58 -8.28
C LEU A 83 -3.10 -1.20 -8.07
N ARG A 84 -3.84 -1.49 -9.16
CA ARG A 84 -5.13 -2.20 -9.07
C ARG A 84 -4.97 -3.63 -8.53
N SER A 85 -3.88 -4.31 -8.89
CA SER A 85 -3.52 -5.63 -8.34
C SER A 85 -3.26 -5.54 -6.83
N PHE A 86 -2.53 -4.51 -6.38
CA PHE A 86 -2.32 -4.24 -4.97
C PHE A 86 -3.64 -3.92 -4.23
N GLU A 87 -4.49 -3.05 -4.79
CA GLU A 87 -5.81 -2.74 -4.20
C GLU A 87 -6.64 -4.02 -4.03
N LEU A 88 -6.67 -4.89 -5.05
CA LEU A 88 -7.36 -6.18 -5.01
C LEU A 88 -6.82 -7.08 -3.88
N GLY A 89 -5.51 -7.17 -3.73
CA GLY A 89 -4.87 -7.96 -2.67
C GLY A 89 -5.20 -7.46 -1.27
N VAL A 90 -5.13 -6.13 -1.07
CA VAL A 90 -5.45 -5.50 0.22
C VAL A 90 -6.94 -5.64 0.55
N ASP A 91 -7.83 -5.46 -0.42
CA ASP A 91 -9.28 -5.68 -0.21
C ASP A 91 -9.56 -7.15 0.13
N SER A 92 -8.92 -8.10 -0.55
CA SER A 92 -9.08 -9.53 -0.26
C SER A 92 -8.70 -9.87 1.20
N ILE A 93 -7.59 -9.33 1.69
CA ILE A 93 -7.19 -9.46 3.11
C ILE A 93 -8.23 -8.80 4.02
N PHE A 94 -8.71 -7.62 3.66
CA PHE A 94 -9.72 -6.91 4.44
C PHE A 94 -11.04 -7.67 4.53
N GLN A 95 -11.52 -8.28 3.44
CA GLN A 95 -12.74 -9.09 3.45
C GLN A 95 -12.59 -10.34 4.33
N GLN A 96 -11.38 -10.93 4.38
CA GLN A 96 -11.12 -12.14 5.16
C GLN A 96 -10.97 -11.87 6.67
N TYR A 97 -10.27 -10.81 7.05
CA TYR A 97 -9.91 -10.55 8.46
C TYR A 97 -10.69 -9.39 9.09
N GLY A 98 -11.21 -8.47 8.28
CA GLY A 98 -12.05 -7.36 8.71
C GLY A 98 -11.33 -6.20 9.39
N LYS A 99 -12.13 -5.19 9.74
CA LYS A 99 -11.70 -3.89 10.32
C LYS A 99 -10.91 -3.99 11.62
N LYS A 100 -10.94 -5.14 12.31
CA LYS A 100 -10.17 -5.37 13.54
C LYS A 100 -8.67 -5.30 13.28
N PHE A 101 -8.22 -5.73 12.10
CA PHE A 101 -6.80 -5.88 11.78
C PHE A 101 -6.31 -4.87 10.75
N LEU A 102 -7.13 -4.60 9.72
CA LEU A 102 -6.79 -3.78 8.58
C LEU A 102 -7.83 -2.68 8.36
N ASN A 103 -7.36 -1.47 8.11
CA ASN A 103 -8.19 -0.35 7.69
C ASN A 103 -7.74 0.16 6.31
N ILE A 104 -8.69 0.37 5.39
CA ILE A 104 -8.41 0.92 4.06
C ILE A 104 -9.05 2.31 3.99
N LYS A 105 -8.26 3.32 3.68
CA LYS A 105 -8.69 4.70 3.53
C LYS A 105 -8.46 5.18 2.10
N PHE A 106 -9.45 5.83 1.53
CA PHE A 106 -9.33 6.53 0.26
C PHE A 106 -9.28 8.03 0.51
N ARG A 107 -8.31 8.72 -0.11
CA ARG A 107 -8.17 10.17 -0.09
C ARG A 107 -8.20 10.72 -1.51
N ARG A 108 -8.78 11.92 -1.63
CA ARG A 108 -8.79 12.72 -2.85
C ARG A 108 -7.92 13.95 -2.66
N GLU A 109 -7.13 14.26 -3.67
CA GLU A 109 -6.40 15.52 -3.83
C GLU A 109 -7.05 16.41 -4.88
#